data_AF-A0A7V3XIX6-F1
#
_entry.id   AF-A0A7V3XIX6-F1
#
_cell.length_a   1.000
_cell.length_b   1.000
_cell.length_c   1.000
_cell.angle_alpha   90.00
_cell.angle_beta   90.00
_cell.angle_gamma   90.00
#
_symmetry.space_group_name_H-M   'P 1'
#
loop_
_entity.id
_entity.type
_entity.pdbx_description
1 polymer ?
#
loop_
_entity_poly.entity_id
_entity_poly.type
_entity_poly.pdbx_seq_one_letter_code
_entity_poly.pdbx_strand_id
1 'polypeptide(L)'
;MGDDLRFAFDPRAAGFRILPRPGRAPEVVRVRALHGPFRAGPSDERIQVVDATNKASFKDDHTLRYRRPPPVVPFQGRVRTPVAPDPDGGFLSVEPGTREFLAAAAFGAARCTFEIWRHHFQRDLPWHFDREAGGRGAALHLFPRVRSANSWVGEGFMEFGFDRYPDEGYEKRPFALNFDAVAHEMGHLMMKSLHGNPPFDERSIQYRAHEEAAADLIAAIAVMHFDSVVEASLERTGGLLHGATALSLVSEWGRSRRLKADARNLYNDVTVGEVRRKEDPEPDKFSLSLAFSGAAFDALLGVFYVNLADRGVLPAKIAGGAFHRPGHEPAAGVRAAVTRAYARDAGAFKTALLDARDHLARSLARAWRSVSPVGLTFSRVLARLLDEEARLAAERGRPPHTALLRASFAARGIAAVA
;
A
#
# COMPACT_ATOMS: atom_id res chain seq x y z
N MET A 1 -19.32 -8.93 20.95
CA MET A 1 -18.70 -9.46 19.72
C MET A 1 -17.54 -8.53 19.43
N GLY A 2 -16.29 -9.00 19.54
CA GLY A 2 -15.12 -8.14 19.33
C GLY A 2 -15.13 -7.51 17.94
N ASP A 3 -14.62 -6.30 17.80
CA ASP A 3 -14.57 -5.60 16.52
C ASP A 3 -13.51 -6.23 15.60
N ASP A 4 -13.88 -7.32 14.91
CA ASP A 4 -13.03 -8.10 14.00
C ASP A 4 -12.47 -7.29 12.80
N LEU A 5 -12.84 -6.00 12.65
CA LEU A 5 -12.22 -5.13 11.65
C LEU A 5 -10.87 -4.59 12.12
N ARG A 6 -10.74 -4.27 13.40
CA ARG A 6 -9.56 -3.56 13.91
C ARG A 6 -8.40 -4.52 13.99
N PHE A 7 -7.45 -4.35 13.08
CA PHE A 7 -6.13 -4.98 13.23
C PHE A 7 -5.38 -4.31 14.39
N ALA A 8 -4.77 -5.14 15.23
CA ALA A 8 -3.87 -4.70 16.29
C ALA A 8 -2.63 -5.61 16.29
N PHE A 9 -1.46 -4.99 16.40
CA PHE A 9 -0.22 -5.72 16.58
C PHE A 9 -0.19 -6.44 17.93
N ASP A 10 0.39 -7.63 17.94
CA ASP A 10 0.60 -8.39 19.16
C ASP A 10 1.79 -7.81 19.94
N PRO A 11 1.60 -7.25 21.15
CA PRO A 11 2.68 -6.61 21.88
C PRO A 11 3.79 -7.58 22.30
N ARG A 12 3.53 -8.89 22.25
CA ARG A 12 4.48 -9.95 22.62
C ARG A 12 5.27 -10.46 21.41
N ALA A 13 4.96 -10.02 20.20
CA ALA A 13 5.63 -10.47 19.00
C ALA A 13 7.04 -9.86 18.84
N ALA A 14 7.79 -10.35 17.87
CA ALA A 14 9.16 -9.93 17.66
C ALA A 14 9.22 -8.47 17.19
N GLY A 15 10.13 -7.69 17.75
CA GLY A 15 10.24 -6.26 17.46
C GLY A 15 11.14 -5.94 16.27
N PHE A 16 10.71 -4.96 15.47
CA PHE A 16 11.50 -4.36 14.39
C PHE A 16 11.42 -2.85 14.49
N ARG A 17 12.54 -2.16 14.21
CA ARG A 17 12.54 -0.71 13.98
C ARG A 17 12.37 -0.47 12.47
N ILE A 18 11.31 0.22 12.07
CA ILE A 18 11.01 0.55 10.66
C ILE A 18 10.72 2.03 10.49
N LEU A 19 10.96 2.58 9.30
CA LEU A 19 10.71 3.98 8.99
C LEU A 19 9.33 4.12 8.34
N PRO A 20 8.32 4.69 9.04
CA PRO A 20 6.97 4.84 8.47
C PRO A 20 6.96 5.72 7.22
N ARG A 21 7.84 6.72 7.21
CA ARG A 21 8.01 7.68 6.13
C ARG A 21 9.47 8.13 6.02
N PRO A 22 9.90 8.60 4.83
CA PRO A 22 11.14 9.35 4.68
C PRO A 22 11.35 10.43 5.72
N GLY A 23 12.57 10.52 6.25
CA GLY A 23 12.97 11.62 7.16
C GLY A 23 12.32 11.58 8.55
N ARG A 24 11.54 10.54 8.88
CA ARG A 24 11.02 10.32 10.23
C ARG A 24 11.96 9.45 11.04
N ALA A 25 11.81 9.49 12.36
CA ALA A 25 12.46 8.53 13.24
C ALA A 25 11.89 7.12 13.00
N PRO A 26 12.70 6.05 13.14
CA PRO A 26 12.19 4.69 13.13
C PRO A 26 11.20 4.46 14.27
N GLU A 27 10.12 3.76 13.98
CA GLU A 27 9.12 3.31 14.94
C GLU A 27 9.24 1.81 15.16
N VAL A 28 8.90 1.37 16.38
CA VAL A 28 8.88 -0.05 16.72
C VAL A 28 7.55 -0.64 16.25
N VAL A 29 7.63 -1.67 15.41
CA VAL A 29 6.51 -2.57 15.12
C VAL A 29 6.78 -3.96 15.67
N ARG A 30 5.70 -4.63 16.06
CA ARG A 30 5.73 -5.97 16.63
C ARG A 30 5.04 -6.92 15.66
N VAL A 31 5.81 -7.81 15.04
CA VAL A 31 5.33 -8.66 13.94
C VAL A 31 5.39 -10.12 14.34
N ARG A 32 4.30 -10.84 14.12
CA ARG A 32 4.19 -12.25 14.45
C ARG A 32 5.07 -13.12 13.55
N ALA A 33 5.75 -14.07 14.18
CA ALA A 33 6.50 -15.15 13.53
C ALA A 33 5.54 -16.24 13.01
N LEU A 34 4.62 -15.87 12.11
CA LEU A 34 3.53 -16.73 11.63
C LEU A 34 4.00 -17.95 10.81
N HIS A 35 5.24 -17.94 10.30
CA HIS A 35 5.79 -18.99 9.45
C HIS A 35 7.17 -19.43 9.96
N GLY A 36 7.17 -19.87 11.22
CA GLY A 36 8.37 -20.24 11.95
C GLY A 36 9.09 -19.06 12.60
N PRO A 37 10.07 -19.34 13.49
CA PRO A 37 10.86 -18.31 14.16
C PRO A 37 11.67 -17.52 13.15
N PHE A 38 11.89 -16.24 13.45
CA PHE A 38 12.77 -15.41 12.62
C PHE A 38 14.21 -15.89 12.73
N ARG A 39 14.92 -15.91 11.60
CA ARG A 39 16.29 -16.41 11.46
C ARG A 39 17.23 -15.31 10.97
N ALA A 40 18.52 -15.59 11.05
CA ALA A 40 19.58 -14.70 10.61
C ALA A 40 19.43 -14.32 9.12
N GLY A 41 19.77 -13.07 8.78
CA GLY A 41 19.44 -12.48 7.48
C GLY A 41 17.93 -12.40 7.39
N PRO A 42 17.32 -11.37 8.03
CA PRO A 42 15.97 -11.43 8.59
C PRO A 42 15.04 -12.24 7.70
N SER A 43 14.66 -13.42 8.18
CA SER A 43 13.97 -14.41 7.36
C SER A 43 13.00 -15.25 8.16
N ASP A 44 11.99 -15.77 7.49
CA ASP A 44 11.11 -16.84 7.95
C ASP A 44 11.04 -17.95 6.87
N GLU A 45 10.03 -18.81 6.89
CA GLU A 45 9.83 -19.82 5.83
C GLU A 45 9.41 -19.22 4.49
N ARG A 46 8.88 -17.99 4.46
CA ARG A 46 8.22 -17.39 3.30
C ARG A 46 8.98 -16.21 2.69
N ILE A 47 9.79 -15.49 3.46
CA ILE A 47 10.57 -14.34 3.03
C ILE A 47 12.00 -14.51 3.55
N GLN A 48 12.98 -14.32 2.68
CA GLN A 48 14.39 -14.39 3.00
C GLN A 48 15.08 -13.11 2.53
N VAL A 49 15.68 -12.37 3.46
CA VAL A 49 16.52 -11.23 3.08
C VAL A 49 17.85 -11.72 2.53
N VAL A 50 18.17 -11.28 1.32
CA VAL A 50 19.45 -11.51 0.66
C VAL A 50 20.19 -10.17 0.57
N ASP A 51 21.07 -9.90 1.55
CA ASP A 51 21.92 -8.70 1.54
C ASP A 51 23.10 -8.85 0.56
N ALA A 52 22.76 -8.76 -0.72
CA ALA A 52 23.69 -8.94 -1.82
C ALA A 52 24.64 -7.75 -1.97
N THR A 53 25.89 -8.04 -2.31
CA THR A 53 26.91 -7.02 -2.60
C THR A 53 27.02 -6.78 -4.10
N ASN A 54 27.07 -5.51 -4.51
CA ASN A 54 27.22 -5.06 -5.91
C ASN A 54 26.22 -5.67 -6.91
N LYS A 55 25.07 -6.15 -6.43
CA LYS A 55 24.03 -6.77 -7.24
C LYS A 55 23.40 -5.76 -8.21
N ALA A 56 23.33 -6.13 -9.49
CA ALA A 56 22.49 -5.43 -10.46
C ALA A 56 21.02 -5.86 -10.28
N SER A 57 20.08 -4.93 -10.52
CA SER A 57 18.66 -5.28 -10.61
C SER A 57 18.44 -6.32 -11.70
N PHE A 58 17.50 -7.23 -11.47
CA PHE A 58 17.09 -8.19 -12.50
C PHE A 58 16.37 -7.51 -13.66
N LYS A 59 15.84 -6.31 -13.47
CA LYS A 59 15.24 -5.49 -14.51
C LYS A 59 16.17 -4.36 -14.92
N ASP A 60 16.02 -3.95 -16.18
CA ASP A 60 16.70 -2.79 -16.71
C ASP A 60 15.82 -1.54 -16.57
N ASP A 61 16.35 -0.49 -15.96
CA ASP A 61 15.57 0.71 -15.63
C ASP A 61 15.13 1.50 -16.87
N HIS A 62 15.78 1.32 -18.01
CA HIS A 62 15.44 2.01 -19.26
C HIS A 62 14.41 1.24 -20.07
N THR A 63 14.60 -0.08 -20.22
CA THR A 63 13.73 -0.92 -21.05
C THR A 63 12.58 -1.54 -20.28
N LEU A 64 12.64 -1.53 -18.94
CA LEU A 64 11.71 -2.19 -18.01
C LEU A 64 11.64 -3.72 -18.18
N ARG A 65 12.55 -4.30 -18.97
CA ARG A 65 12.62 -5.73 -19.26
C ARG A 65 13.59 -6.44 -18.33
N TYR A 66 13.40 -7.75 -18.18
CA TYR A 66 14.39 -8.60 -17.51
C TYR A 66 15.73 -8.55 -18.24
N ARG A 67 16.80 -8.33 -17.47
CA ARG A 67 18.16 -8.61 -17.91
C ARG A 67 18.26 -10.13 -18.07
N ARG A 68 18.62 -10.61 -19.27
CA ARG A 68 18.84 -12.04 -19.50
C ARG A 68 20.23 -12.46 -18.99
N PRO A 69 20.39 -13.68 -18.46
CA PRO A 69 19.38 -14.75 -18.27
C PRO A 69 18.39 -14.45 -17.14
N PRO A 70 17.20 -15.10 -17.12
CA PRO A 70 16.15 -14.87 -16.12
C PRO A 70 16.67 -15.07 -14.68
N PRO A 71 16.04 -14.43 -13.69
CA PRO A 71 16.48 -14.48 -12.30
C PRO A 71 16.55 -15.93 -11.80
N VAL A 72 17.75 -16.37 -11.40
CA VAL A 72 17.94 -17.65 -10.73
C VAL A 72 17.74 -17.43 -9.23
N VAL A 73 16.73 -18.10 -8.68
CA VAL A 73 16.52 -18.27 -7.25
C VAL A 73 16.86 -19.74 -6.93
N PRO A 74 17.84 -20.03 -6.05
CA PRO A 74 18.49 -19.10 -5.13
C PRO A 74 19.59 -18.24 -5.78
N PHE A 75 19.79 -17.04 -5.22
CA PHE A 75 20.81 -16.09 -5.66
C PHE A 75 22.22 -16.64 -5.45
N GLN A 76 23.02 -16.67 -6.50
CA GLN A 76 24.38 -17.25 -6.51
C GLN A 76 25.50 -16.20 -6.29
N GLY A 77 25.16 -14.93 -6.10
CA GLY A 77 26.14 -13.86 -5.96
C GLY A 77 26.67 -13.70 -4.52
N ARG A 78 27.63 -12.78 -4.35
CA ARG A 78 28.21 -12.47 -3.04
C ARG A 78 27.18 -11.84 -2.10
N VAL A 79 27.02 -12.42 -0.92
CA VAL A 79 26.16 -11.92 0.17
C VAL A 79 27.00 -11.55 1.38
N ARG A 80 26.55 -10.58 2.18
CA ARG A 80 27.17 -10.27 3.48
C ARG A 80 26.80 -11.29 4.53
N THR A 81 27.53 -11.27 5.65
CA THR A 81 27.18 -12.03 6.84
C THR A 81 25.75 -11.69 7.29
N PRO A 82 24.86 -12.68 7.41
CA PRO A 82 23.48 -12.45 7.84
C PRO A 82 23.41 -11.89 9.28
N VAL A 83 22.66 -10.81 9.50
CA VAL A 83 22.42 -10.28 10.85
C VAL A 83 21.56 -11.27 11.64
N ALA A 84 21.97 -11.62 12.86
CA ALA A 84 21.26 -12.55 13.73
C ALA A 84 20.08 -11.87 14.45
N PRO A 85 19.00 -12.62 14.78
CA PRO A 85 17.95 -12.11 15.64
C PRO A 85 18.45 -11.91 17.07
N ASP A 86 17.77 -11.03 17.80
CA ASP A 86 17.93 -10.78 19.22
C ASP A 86 17.46 -11.99 20.06
N PRO A 87 17.80 -12.06 21.38
CA PRO A 87 17.30 -13.11 22.26
C PRO A 87 15.76 -13.21 22.34
N ASP A 88 15.04 -12.12 22.05
CA ASP A 88 13.57 -12.09 21.98
C ASP A 88 13.01 -12.51 20.61
N GLY A 89 13.89 -12.92 19.68
CA GLY A 89 13.56 -13.32 18.31
C GLY A 89 13.35 -12.16 17.34
N GLY A 90 13.51 -10.91 17.80
CA GLY A 90 13.38 -9.70 16.99
C GLY A 90 14.71 -9.20 16.41
N PHE A 91 14.71 -7.93 15.99
CA PHE A 91 15.89 -7.22 15.47
C PHE A 91 15.90 -5.77 15.99
N LEU A 92 15.46 -5.58 17.24
CA LEU A 92 15.45 -4.27 17.89
C LEU A 92 16.85 -3.78 18.21
N SER A 93 17.85 -4.65 18.42
CA SER A 93 19.23 -4.23 18.70
C SER A 93 19.95 -3.62 17.49
N VAL A 94 19.43 -3.82 16.27
CA VAL A 94 20.09 -3.39 15.03
C VAL A 94 20.03 -1.87 14.87
N GLU A 95 21.20 -1.23 14.80
CA GLU A 95 21.32 0.23 14.89
C GLU A 95 20.90 0.97 13.60
N PRO A 96 19.98 1.96 13.65
CA PRO A 96 19.59 2.80 12.53
C PRO A 96 20.77 3.42 11.78
N GLY A 97 20.62 3.57 10.47
CA GLY A 97 21.67 4.08 9.59
C GLY A 97 22.73 3.04 9.20
N THR A 98 22.73 1.85 9.79
CA THR A 98 23.57 0.73 9.35
C THR A 98 22.96 -0.02 8.17
N ARG A 99 23.79 -0.83 7.49
CA ARG A 99 23.32 -1.70 6.41
C ARG A 99 22.51 -2.87 6.94
N GLU A 100 22.85 -3.35 8.12
CA GLU A 100 22.14 -4.37 8.86
C GLU A 100 20.72 -3.88 9.21
N PHE A 101 20.59 -2.60 9.58
CA PHE A 101 19.28 -1.96 9.78
C PHE A 101 18.45 -1.90 8.50
N LEU A 102 19.06 -1.60 7.35
CA LEU A 102 18.36 -1.65 6.06
C LEU A 102 17.72 -3.02 5.81
N ALA A 103 18.44 -4.10 6.09
CA ALA A 103 17.94 -5.47 5.96
C ALA A 103 16.79 -5.76 6.94
N ALA A 104 16.96 -5.43 8.23
CA ALA A 104 15.95 -5.63 9.26
C ALA A 104 14.69 -4.80 9.02
N ALA A 105 14.85 -3.52 8.64
CA ALA A 105 13.76 -2.61 8.40
C ALA A 105 12.92 -3.02 7.18
N ALA A 106 13.57 -3.44 6.08
CA ALA A 106 12.87 -3.90 4.88
C ALA A 106 12.06 -5.18 5.14
N PHE A 107 12.62 -6.14 5.87
CA PHE A 107 11.89 -7.34 6.28
C PHE A 107 10.74 -7.00 7.23
N GLY A 108 10.99 -6.18 8.24
CA GLY A 108 9.97 -5.72 9.20
C GLY A 108 8.81 -5.03 8.48
N ALA A 109 9.09 -4.16 7.52
CA ALA A 109 8.08 -3.47 6.71
C ALA A 109 7.27 -4.44 5.84
N ALA A 110 7.95 -5.40 5.19
CA ALA A 110 7.29 -6.41 4.37
C ALA A 110 6.35 -7.30 5.20
N ARG A 111 6.83 -7.78 6.35
CA ARG A 111 6.05 -8.62 7.27
C ARG A 111 4.91 -7.85 7.94
N CYS A 112 5.16 -6.60 8.35
CA CYS A 112 4.14 -5.69 8.88
C CYS A 112 2.99 -5.52 7.87
N THR A 113 3.32 -5.18 6.62
CA THR A 113 2.33 -5.07 5.53
C THR A 113 1.56 -6.38 5.33
N PHE A 114 2.27 -7.51 5.29
CA PHE A 114 1.66 -8.81 5.09
C PHE A 114 0.70 -9.18 6.23
N GLU A 115 1.07 -8.91 7.49
CA GLU A 115 0.24 -9.23 8.65
C GLU A 115 -1.05 -8.38 8.69
N ILE A 116 -0.94 -7.07 8.46
CA ILE A 116 -2.09 -6.15 8.33
C ILE A 116 -3.07 -6.66 7.28
N TRP A 117 -2.58 -6.96 6.09
CA TRP A 117 -3.47 -7.33 4.99
C TRP A 117 -3.97 -8.76 5.10
N ARG A 118 -3.19 -9.71 5.66
CA ARG A 118 -3.68 -11.05 5.99
C ARG A 118 -4.89 -10.98 6.92
N HIS A 119 -4.87 -10.07 7.91
CA HIS A 119 -6.04 -9.79 8.76
C HIS A 119 -7.23 -9.32 7.93
N HIS A 120 -7.09 -8.29 7.10
CA HIS A 120 -8.23 -7.81 6.30
C HIS A 120 -8.72 -8.82 5.26
N PHE A 121 -7.82 -9.63 4.67
CA PHE A 121 -8.17 -10.71 3.78
C PHE A 121 -8.84 -11.88 4.50
N GLN A 122 -8.61 -12.09 5.80
CA GLN A 122 -9.10 -13.25 6.57
C GLN A 122 -8.85 -14.58 5.83
N ARG A 123 -7.65 -14.71 5.25
CA ARG A 123 -7.15 -15.92 4.61
C ARG A 123 -5.64 -15.89 4.58
N ASP A 124 -5.03 -17.06 4.46
CA ASP A 124 -3.64 -17.12 4.06
C ASP A 124 -3.48 -16.78 2.56
N LEU A 125 -2.29 -16.31 2.22
CA LEU A 125 -1.92 -15.84 0.89
C LEU A 125 -0.65 -16.56 0.44
N PRO A 126 -0.68 -17.85 0.06
CA PRO A 126 0.50 -18.55 -0.44
C PRO A 126 1.03 -17.85 -1.71
N TRP A 127 2.34 -17.86 -1.91
CA TRP A 127 2.94 -17.18 -3.06
C TRP A 127 2.52 -17.83 -4.37
N HIS A 128 2.12 -17.03 -5.36
CA HIS A 128 1.71 -17.53 -6.68
C HIS A 128 2.77 -18.42 -7.35
N PHE A 129 4.05 -18.05 -7.22
CA PHE A 129 5.18 -18.78 -7.80
C PHE A 129 5.53 -20.07 -7.04
N ASP A 130 4.97 -20.33 -5.85
CA ASP A 130 5.21 -21.60 -5.15
C ASP A 130 4.62 -22.78 -5.93
N ARG A 131 3.48 -22.58 -6.59
CA ARG A 131 2.87 -23.60 -7.46
C ARG A 131 3.77 -23.96 -8.63
N GLU A 132 4.40 -22.95 -9.24
CA GLU A 132 5.34 -23.13 -10.35
C GLU A 132 6.63 -23.82 -9.88
N ALA A 133 7.04 -23.60 -8.64
CA ALA A 133 8.13 -24.31 -7.97
C ALA A 133 7.75 -25.74 -7.49
N GLY A 134 6.59 -26.26 -7.89
CA GLY A 134 6.12 -27.60 -7.53
C GLY A 134 5.54 -27.72 -6.12
N GLY A 135 5.14 -26.60 -5.49
CA GLY A 135 4.44 -26.56 -4.21
C GLY A 135 5.30 -26.96 -3.01
N ARG A 136 6.60 -26.69 -3.06
CA ARG A 136 7.57 -27.14 -2.04
C ARG A 136 7.92 -26.08 -0.99
N GLY A 137 7.22 -24.94 -0.98
CA GLY A 137 7.50 -23.84 -0.05
C GLY A 137 8.56 -22.88 -0.56
N ALA A 138 8.36 -22.33 -1.77
CA ALA A 138 9.24 -21.30 -2.31
C ALA A 138 9.23 -20.04 -1.44
N ALA A 139 10.41 -19.56 -1.05
CA ALA A 139 10.56 -18.31 -0.32
C ALA A 139 10.75 -17.12 -1.27
N LEU A 140 10.19 -15.97 -0.91
CA LEU A 140 10.46 -14.69 -1.56
C LEU A 140 11.86 -14.21 -1.17
N HIS A 141 12.73 -13.98 -2.16
CA HIS A 141 14.02 -13.34 -1.92
C HIS A 141 13.87 -11.82 -1.92
N LEU A 142 14.06 -11.20 -0.77
CA LEU A 142 14.02 -9.75 -0.58
C LEU A 142 15.46 -9.21 -0.67
N PHE A 143 15.75 -8.38 -1.66
CA PHE A 143 17.02 -7.69 -1.85
C PHE A 143 16.87 -6.22 -1.44
N PRO A 144 17.31 -5.82 -0.22
CA PRO A 144 17.12 -4.45 0.27
C PRO A 144 17.92 -3.41 -0.54
N ARG A 145 18.87 -3.88 -1.36
CA ARG A 145 19.80 -3.04 -2.10
C ARG A 145 20.20 -3.67 -3.43
N VAL A 146 19.85 -3.00 -4.51
CA VAL A 146 20.35 -3.29 -5.86
C VAL A 146 20.79 -2.02 -6.59
N ARG A 147 21.63 -2.18 -7.61
CA ARG A 147 22.01 -1.09 -8.52
C ARG A 147 20.86 -0.79 -9.48
N SER A 148 19.93 0.05 -9.05
CA SER A 148 18.77 0.52 -9.81
C SER A 148 18.24 1.84 -9.24
N ALA A 149 17.59 2.62 -10.10
CA ALA A 149 16.82 3.80 -9.76
C ALA A 149 15.35 3.51 -9.42
N ASN A 150 15.00 2.24 -9.23
CA ASN A 150 13.63 1.78 -9.02
C ASN A 150 13.55 0.63 -8.01
N SER A 151 12.32 0.26 -7.63
CA SER A 151 11.99 -0.99 -6.96
C SER A 151 11.33 -1.95 -7.95
N TRP A 152 11.55 -3.24 -7.73
CA TRP A 152 11.09 -4.26 -8.66
C TRP A 152 10.61 -5.49 -7.95
N VAL A 153 9.48 -6.02 -8.39
CA VAL A 153 8.98 -7.31 -7.98
C VAL A 153 8.77 -8.25 -9.17
N GLY A 154 8.96 -9.53 -8.93
CA GLY A 154 8.77 -10.61 -9.89
C GLY A 154 8.45 -11.93 -9.20
N GLU A 155 8.60 -13.03 -9.94
CA GLU A 155 8.43 -14.38 -9.41
C GLU A 155 9.62 -14.72 -8.52
N GLY A 156 9.36 -14.93 -7.22
CA GLY A 156 10.38 -15.33 -6.25
C GLY A 156 11.30 -14.21 -5.75
N PHE A 157 11.13 -12.95 -6.19
CA PHE A 157 12.00 -11.86 -5.74
C PHE A 157 11.30 -10.50 -5.58
N MET A 158 11.90 -9.68 -4.72
CA MET A 158 11.60 -8.26 -4.53
C MET A 158 12.92 -7.50 -4.34
N GLU A 159 13.14 -6.41 -5.06
CA GLU A 159 14.40 -5.66 -5.10
C GLU A 159 14.17 -4.16 -4.90
N PHE A 160 15.05 -3.52 -4.13
CA PHE A 160 14.99 -2.09 -3.87
C PHE A 160 16.27 -1.39 -4.31
N GLY A 161 16.11 -0.42 -5.20
CA GLY A 161 17.14 0.52 -5.62
C GLY A 161 17.21 1.77 -4.76
N PHE A 162 17.60 2.88 -5.38
CA PHE A 162 17.79 4.18 -4.75
C PHE A 162 17.14 5.29 -5.56
N ASP A 163 16.68 6.34 -4.88
CA ASP A 163 16.05 7.52 -5.49
C ASP A 163 16.88 8.22 -6.58
N ARG A 164 18.20 8.36 -6.37
CA ARG A 164 19.11 9.11 -7.25
C ARG A 164 20.19 8.23 -7.86
N TYR A 165 19.83 7.02 -8.29
CA TYR A 165 20.75 6.16 -9.05
C TYR A 165 20.73 6.50 -10.57
N PRO A 166 21.85 6.43 -11.30
CA PRO A 166 23.22 6.21 -10.84
C PRO A 166 23.91 7.46 -10.30
N ASP A 167 23.27 8.64 -10.35
CA ASP A 167 23.85 9.97 -10.10
C ASP A 167 24.91 9.96 -8.98
N GLU A 168 26.15 10.28 -9.37
CA GLU A 168 27.29 10.35 -8.47
C GLU A 168 27.29 11.70 -7.72
N GLY A 169 27.72 11.71 -6.46
CA GLY A 169 27.82 12.92 -5.63
C GLY A 169 26.55 13.31 -4.84
N TYR A 170 25.45 12.56 -4.94
CA TYR A 170 24.27 12.74 -4.09
C TYR A 170 24.15 11.64 -3.02
N GLU A 171 23.59 11.99 -1.87
CA GLU A 171 23.14 11.00 -0.90
C GLU A 171 22.02 10.15 -1.52
N LYS A 172 22.30 8.86 -1.71
CA LYS A 172 21.38 7.89 -2.30
C LYS A 172 20.53 7.29 -1.19
N ARG A 173 19.22 7.46 -1.30
CA ARG A 173 18.29 7.03 -0.27
C ARG A 173 17.61 5.72 -0.72
N PRO A 174 17.77 4.61 0.02
CA PRO A 174 17.29 3.31 -0.41
C PRO A 174 15.77 3.21 -0.29
N PHE A 175 15.10 2.71 -1.33
CA PHE A 175 13.65 2.51 -1.29
C PHE A 175 13.22 1.46 -0.26
N ALA A 176 14.11 0.55 0.14
CA ALA A 176 13.86 -0.42 1.20
C ALA A 176 13.68 0.21 2.60
N LEU A 177 14.07 1.48 2.80
CA LEU A 177 13.73 2.24 4.02
C LEU A 177 12.44 3.03 3.88
N ASN A 178 11.77 2.95 2.73
CA ASN A 178 10.50 3.57 2.52
C ASN A 178 9.38 2.56 2.74
N PHE A 179 8.66 2.66 3.86
CA PHE A 179 7.61 1.71 4.19
C PHE A 179 6.57 1.56 3.08
N ASP A 180 6.11 2.66 2.49
CA ASP A 180 5.07 2.59 1.45
C ASP A 180 5.58 1.98 0.13
N ALA A 181 6.86 2.13 -0.22
CA ALA A 181 7.46 1.46 -1.37
C ALA A 181 7.55 -0.05 -1.11
N VAL A 182 8.01 -0.47 0.08
CA VAL A 182 8.02 -1.89 0.45
C VAL A 182 6.59 -2.45 0.46
N ALA A 183 5.64 -1.71 1.03
CA ALA A 183 4.24 -2.12 1.08
C ALA A 183 3.59 -2.20 -0.31
N HIS A 184 3.95 -1.30 -1.22
CA HIS A 184 3.50 -1.31 -2.61
C HIS A 184 3.98 -2.58 -3.35
N GLU A 185 5.27 -2.91 -3.28
CA GLU A 185 5.81 -4.12 -3.91
C GLU A 185 5.21 -5.40 -3.30
N MET A 186 4.99 -5.41 -1.98
CA MET A 186 4.23 -6.48 -1.31
C MET A 186 2.78 -6.56 -1.79
N GLY A 187 2.16 -5.41 -2.10
CA GLY A 187 0.83 -5.31 -2.69
C GLY A 187 0.71 -6.09 -3.99
N HIS A 188 1.67 -5.94 -4.90
CA HIS A 188 1.72 -6.75 -6.12
C HIS A 188 1.79 -8.25 -5.85
N LEU A 189 2.61 -8.71 -4.89
CA LEU A 189 2.70 -10.13 -4.53
C LEU A 189 1.40 -10.66 -3.94
N MET A 190 0.74 -9.89 -3.10
CA MET A 190 -0.55 -10.26 -2.50
C MET A 190 -1.65 -10.36 -3.55
N MET A 191 -1.73 -9.39 -4.48
CA MET A 191 -2.69 -9.43 -5.58
C MET A 191 -2.46 -10.65 -6.48
N LYS A 192 -1.20 -10.95 -6.84
CA LYS A 192 -0.88 -12.17 -7.60
C LYS A 192 -1.21 -13.45 -6.84
N SER A 193 -1.11 -13.45 -5.52
CA SER A 193 -1.51 -14.59 -4.67
C SER A 193 -3.03 -14.81 -4.64
N LEU A 194 -3.82 -13.76 -4.94
CA LEU A 194 -5.28 -13.84 -5.05
C LEU A 194 -5.73 -14.19 -6.47
N HIS A 195 -5.12 -13.56 -7.47
CA HIS A 195 -5.58 -13.53 -8.86
C HIS A 195 -4.76 -14.38 -9.81
N GLY A 196 -3.64 -14.93 -9.34
CA GLY A 196 -2.63 -15.53 -10.20
C GLY A 196 -1.78 -14.46 -10.89
N ASN A 197 -0.96 -14.89 -11.84
CA ASN A 197 -0.07 -14.02 -12.61
C ASN A 197 -0.24 -14.32 -14.11
N PRO A 198 -1.35 -13.88 -14.74
CA PRO A 198 -1.64 -14.24 -16.14
C PRO A 198 -0.50 -13.80 -17.08
N PRO A 199 -0.27 -14.49 -18.21
CA PRO A 199 0.69 -14.08 -19.23
C PRO A 199 0.54 -12.59 -19.60
N PHE A 200 1.65 -11.93 -19.94
CA PHE A 200 1.67 -10.47 -20.13
C PHE A 200 0.72 -9.99 -21.24
N ASP A 201 0.60 -10.76 -22.31
CA ASP A 201 -0.29 -10.55 -23.46
C ASP A 201 -1.78 -10.75 -23.14
N GLU A 202 -2.10 -11.48 -22.07
CA GLU A 202 -3.48 -11.64 -21.58
C GLU A 202 -3.90 -10.51 -20.62
N ARG A 203 -2.97 -9.64 -20.20
CA ARG A 203 -3.26 -8.54 -19.27
C ARG A 203 -3.78 -7.32 -20.01
N SER A 204 -5.07 -7.04 -19.84
CA SER A 204 -5.65 -5.77 -20.28
C SER A 204 -4.98 -4.58 -19.57
N ILE A 205 -5.05 -3.39 -20.18
CA ILE A 205 -4.55 -2.17 -19.53
C ILE A 205 -5.25 -1.90 -18.19
N GLN A 206 -6.55 -2.21 -18.07
CA GLN A 206 -7.29 -2.05 -16.82
C GLN A 206 -6.88 -3.08 -15.77
N TYR A 207 -6.50 -4.31 -16.16
CA TYR A 207 -5.92 -5.28 -15.25
C TYR A 207 -4.61 -4.74 -14.66
N ARG A 208 -3.70 -4.28 -15.52
CA ARG A 208 -2.40 -3.72 -15.07
C ARG A 208 -2.58 -2.47 -14.21
N ALA A 209 -3.50 -1.57 -14.58
CA ALA A 209 -3.81 -0.37 -13.81
C ALA A 209 -4.47 -0.71 -12.46
N HIS A 210 -5.27 -1.77 -12.40
CA HIS A 210 -5.85 -2.25 -11.15
C HIS A 210 -4.80 -2.86 -10.23
N GLU A 211 -3.84 -3.65 -10.75
CA GLU A 211 -2.72 -4.17 -9.95
C GLU A 211 -1.91 -3.03 -9.31
N GLU A 212 -1.62 -1.96 -10.05
CA GLU A 212 -0.95 -0.76 -9.53
C GLU A 212 -1.81 -0.03 -8.48
N ALA A 213 -3.10 0.19 -8.78
CA ALA A 213 -4.01 0.88 -7.86
C ALA A 213 -4.20 0.10 -6.55
N ALA A 214 -4.30 -1.23 -6.62
CA ALA A 214 -4.40 -2.09 -5.46
C ALA A 214 -3.13 -2.03 -4.61
N ALA A 215 -1.94 -2.09 -5.25
CA ALA A 215 -0.67 -1.95 -4.55
C ALA A 215 -0.51 -0.58 -3.86
N ASP A 216 -0.94 0.51 -4.50
CA ASP A 216 -0.98 1.85 -3.90
C ASP A 216 -1.93 1.92 -2.70
N LEU A 217 -3.14 1.36 -2.81
CA LEU A 217 -4.11 1.33 -1.71
C LEU A 217 -3.64 0.46 -0.55
N ILE A 218 -2.97 -0.66 -0.84
CA ILE A 218 -2.33 -1.51 0.16
C ILE A 218 -1.31 -0.73 0.98
N ALA A 219 -0.45 0.03 0.31
CA ALA A 219 0.55 0.87 0.94
C ALA A 219 -0.07 2.02 1.76
N ALA A 220 -1.05 2.73 1.18
CA ALA A 220 -1.71 3.86 1.82
C ALA A 220 -2.50 3.45 3.08
N ILE A 221 -3.16 2.30 3.07
CA ILE A 221 -3.85 1.76 4.26
C ILE A 221 -2.82 1.27 5.28
N ALA A 222 -1.78 0.56 4.84
CA ALA A 222 -0.77 0.03 5.76
C ALA A 222 -0.05 1.16 6.51
N VAL A 223 0.26 2.29 5.86
CA VAL A 223 0.93 3.42 6.52
C VAL A 223 0.01 4.14 7.54
N MET A 224 -1.31 3.97 7.45
CA MET A 224 -2.24 4.48 8.47
C MET A 224 -2.24 3.65 9.77
N HIS A 225 -1.41 2.61 9.89
CA HIS A 225 -1.20 1.89 11.15
C HIS A 225 -0.12 2.53 12.04
N PHE A 226 0.58 3.57 11.55
CA PHE A 226 1.49 4.36 12.35
C PHE A 226 0.78 5.59 12.90
N ASP A 227 0.68 5.66 14.22
CA ASP A 227 0.03 6.79 14.90
C ASP A 227 0.69 8.11 14.55
N SER A 228 2.03 8.16 14.44
CA SER A 228 2.73 9.39 14.07
C SER A 228 2.36 9.90 12.68
N VAL A 229 2.02 9.01 11.76
CA VAL A 229 1.63 9.35 10.39
C VAL A 229 0.19 9.87 10.36
N VAL A 230 -0.71 9.20 11.08
CA VAL A 230 -2.11 9.59 11.21
C VAL A 230 -2.23 10.95 11.91
N GLU A 231 -1.60 11.07 13.07
CA GLU A 231 -1.67 12.27 13.90
C GLU A 231 -1.06 13.48 13.19
N ALA A 232 0.14 13.34 12.62
CA ALA A 232 0.75 14.44 11.87
C ALA A 232 -0.06 14.84 10.63
N SER A 233 -0.74 13.90 9.98
CA SER A 233 -1.61 14.22 8.83
C SER A 233 -2.88 14.95 9.24
N LEU A 234 -3.48 14.58 10.37
CA LEU A 234 -4.63 15.27 10.93
C LEU A 234 -4.26 16.65 11.46
N GLU A 235 -3.16 16.76 12.20
CA GLU A 235 -2.67 18.01 12.78
C GLU A 235 -2.36 19.04 11.69
N ARG A 236 -1.55 18.64 10.70
CA ARG A 236 -1.16 19.52 9.58
C ARG A 236 -2.35 20.03 8.77
N THR A 237 -3.44 19.28 8.73
CA THR A 237 -4.63 19.65 7.96
C THR A 237 -5.77 20.23 8.81
N GLY A 238 -5.60 20.29 10.13
CA GLY A 238 -6.68 20.62 11.06
C GLY A 238 -7.90 19.70 10.88
N GLY A 239 -7.66 18.42 10.61
CA GLY A 239 -8.69 17.40 10.39
C GLY A 239 -9.37 17.39 9.02
N LEU A 240 -9.16 18.40 8.16
CA LEU A 240 -9.68 18.39 6.78
C LEU A 240 -8.62 17.81 5.84
N LEU A 241 -8.65 16.50 5.62
CA LEU A 241 -7.68 15.71 4.85
C LEU A 241 -7.75 15.94 3.32
N HIS A 242 -7.74 17.21 2.92
CA HIS A 242 -7.69 17.67 1.54
C HIS A 242 -6.25 18.02 1.16
N GLY A 243 -5.82 17.59 -0.01
CA GLY A 243 -4.48 17.80 -0.53
C GLY A 243 -3.52 16.64 -0.26
N ALA A 244 -2.27 16.82 -0.72
CA ALA A 244 -1.22 15.83 -0.55
C ALA A 244 -0.84 15.65 0.93
N THR A 245 -0.96 14.43 1.45
CA THR A 245 -0.57 14.07 2.82
C THR A 245 0.25 12.80 2.87
N ALA A 246 0.85 12.54 4.03
CA ALA A 246 1.46 11.25 4.31
C ALA A 246 0.44 10.09 4.36
N LEU A 247 -0.85 10.34 4.10
CA LEU A 247 -1.86 9.29 3.88
C LEU A 247 -2.13 9.06 2.38
N SER A 248 -1.93 10.08 1.55
CA SER A 248 -2.28 10.06 0.14
C SER A 248 -1.07 9.89 -0.79
N LEU A 249 0.15 10.15 -0.31
CA LEU A 249 1.36 10.00 -1.10
C LEU A 249 1.88 8.57 -1.02
N VAL A 250 2.17 7.94 -2.16
CA VAL A 250 2.82 6.64 -2.23
C VAL A 250 4.17 6.77 -2.94
N SER A 251 5.21 6.19 -2.34
CA SER A 251 6.59 6.16 -2.81
C SER A 251 7.23 7.55 -2.93
N GLU A 252 7.08 8.38 -1.88
CA GLU A 252 7.48 9.80 -1.87
C GLU A 252 9.01 10.06 -1.86
N TRP A 253 9.87 9.07 -1.56
CA TRP A 253 11.32 9.30 -1.72
C TRP A 253 11.58 9.61 -3.19
N GLY A 254 12.11 10.82 -3.40
CA GLY A 254 12.19 11.50 -4.69
C GLY A 254 12.75 10.66 -5.85
N ARG A 255 12.63 11.22 -7.04
CA ARG A 255 12.97 10.55 -8.28
C ARG A 255 14.37 10.86 -8.74
N SER A 256 14.88 10.02 -9.64
CA SER A 256 15.80 10.46 -10.66
C SER A 256 15.02 11.38 -11.63
N ARG A 257 15.63 12.48 -12.08
CA ARG A 257 15.04 13.43 -13.05
C ARG A 257 14.61 12.80 -14.39
N ARG A 258 14.83 11.50 -14.60
CA ARG A 258 14.71 10.81 -15.90
C ARG A 258 13.42 9.98 -16.05
N LEU A 259 12.74 9.58 -14.97
CA LEU A 259 11.48 8.82 -15.03
C LEU A 259 10.31 9.70 -14.53
N LYS A 260 9.49 10.20 -15.46
CA LYS A 260 8.42 11.21 -15.28
C LYS A 260 7.22 10.82 -14.39
N ALA A 261 7.20 9.70 -13.67
CA ALA A 261 5.94 9.14 -13.18
C ALA A 261 5.56 9.51 -11.73
N ASP A 262 5.22 10.78 -11.42
CA ASP A 262 5.08 11.46 -10.08
C ASP A 262 4.78 10.57 -8.85
N ALA A 263 5.38 10.89 -7.67
CA ALA A 263 5.00 10.23 -6.41
C ALA A 263 3.47 10.19 -6.39
N ARG A 264 2.89 8.98 -6.33
CA ARG A 264 1.49 8.83 -6.69
C ARG A 264 0.67 9.40 -5.56
N ASN A 265 -0.07 10.46 -5.87
CA ASN A 265 -0.95 11.10 -4.92
C ASN A 265 -2.37 10.57 -5.13
N LEU A 266 -2.88 9.80 -4.17
CA LEU A 266 -4.23 9.27 -4.18
C LEU A 266 -5.27 10.39 -3.99
N TYR A 267 -4.88 11.53 -3.42
CA TYR A 267 -5.68 12.75 -3.48
C TYR A 267 -5.39 13.47 -4.80
N ASN A 268 -6.16 13.15 -5.84
CA ASN A 268 -6.00 13.70 -7.19
C ASN A 268 -7.34 13.83 -7.90
N ASP A 269 -7.38 14.49 -9.05
CA ASP A 269 -8.62 14.69 -9.82
C ASP A 269 -8.72 13.79 -11.07
N VAL A 270 -7.77 12.86 -11.25
CA VAL A 270 -7.66 12.06 -12.46
C VAL A 270 -8.91 11.23 -12.69
N THR A 271 -9.46 11.35 -13.90
CA THR A 271 -10.58 10.55 -14.39
C THR A 271 -10.17 9.59 -15.51
N VAL A 272 -10.92 8.49 -15.69
CA VAL A 272 -10.71 7.56 -16.82
C VAL A 272 -10.81 8.28 -18.17
N GLY A 273 -11.73 9.24 -18.28
CA GLY A 273 -11.93 10.01 -19.51
C GLY A 273 -10.73 10.87 -19.88
N GLU A 274 -10.09 11.52 -18.91
CA GLU A 274 -8.89 12.33 -19.14
C GLU A 274 -7.70 11.50 -19.60
N VAL A 275 -7.46 10.34 -18.96
CA VAL A 275 -6.35 9.45 -19.32
C VAL A 275 -6.49 8.95 -20.76
N ARG A 276 -7.71 8.64 -21.20
CA ARG A 276 -8.00 8.20 -22.58
C ARG A 276 -7.91 9.31 -23.63
N ARG A 277 -8.04 10.58 -23.22
CA ARG A 277 -8.00 11.74 -24.15
C ARG A 277 -6.59 12.24 -24.42
N LYS A 278 -5.61 11.95 -23.55
CA LYS A 278 -4.21 12.17 -23.89
C LYS A 278 -3.95 11.37 -25.16
N GLU A 279 -3.45 12.00 -26.22
CA GLU A 279 -3.22 11.44 -27.57
C GLU A 279 -2.14 10.33 -27.60
N ASP A 280 -2.03 9.57 -26.52
CA ASP A 280 -1.17 8.43 -26.37
C ASP A 280 -1.86 7.22 -27.02
N PRO A 281 -1.25 6.57 -28.02
CA PRO A 281 -1.80 5.36 -28.64
C PRO A 281 -2.04 4.23 -27.63
N GLU A 282 -1.40 4.25 -26.45
CA GLU A 282 -1.74 3.38 -25.33
C GLU A 282 -1.78 4.15 -24.00
N PRO A 283 -2.94 4.26 -23.31
CA PRO A 283 -2.99 4.90 -22.01
C PRO A 283 -2.07 4.16 -21.03
N ASP A 284 -1.12 4.89 -20.43
CA ASP A 284 -0.22 4.33 -19.43
C ASP A 284 -0.96 3.82 -18.17
N LYS A 285 -0.59 2.63 -17.70
CA LYS A 285 -1.23 1.94 -16.56
C LYS A 285 -1.16 2.76 -15.28
N PHE A 286 -0.08 3.52 -15.08
CA PHE A 286 0.12 4.32 -13.87
C PHE A 286 -0.81 5.53 -13.85
N SER A 287 -1.00 6.18 -15.00
CA SER A 287 -1.99 7.26 -15.12
C SER A 287 -3.41 6.74 -14.90
N LEU A 288 -3.74 5.56 -15.45
CA LEU A 288 -5.07 4.97 -15.30
C LEU A 288 -5.33 4.47 -13.86
N SER A 289 -4.29 4.01 -13.15
CA SER A 289 -4.42 3.54 -11.76
C SER A 289 -4.79 4.66 -10.79
N LEU A 290 -4.40 5.90 -11.06
CA LEU A 290 -4.75 7.08 -10.24
C LEU A 290 -6.26 7.34 -10.20
N ALA A 291 -6.99 7.04 -11.28
CA ALA A 291 -8.44 7.17 -11.29
C ALA A 291 -9.10 6.17 -10.33
N PHE A 292 -8.64 4.91 -10.30
CA PHE A 292 -9.20 3.91 -9.40
C PHE A 292 -8.79 4.13 -7.94
N SER A 293 -7.50 4.30 -7.68
CA SER A 293 -6.96 4.50 -6.34
C SER A 293 -7.49 5.80 -5.71
N GLY A 294 -7.62 6.86 -6.52
CA GLY A 294 -8.23 8.10 -6.06
C GLY A 294 -9.70 7.95 -5.70
N ALA A 295 -10.52 7.20 -6.47
CA ALA A 295 -11.93 6.97 -6.11
C ALA A 295 -12.05 6.24 -4.77
N ALA A 296 -11.22 5.23 -4.55
CA ALA A 296 -11.19 4.49 -3.30
C ALA A 296 -10.73 5.39 -2.13
N PHE A 297 -9.75 6.26 -2.35
CA PHE A 297 -9.30 7.23 -1.35
C PHE A 297 -10.37 8.30 -1.05
N ASP A 298 -11.09 8.79 -2.05
CA ASP A 298 -12.22 9.70 -1.85
C ASP A 298 -13.32 9.03 -1.01
N ALA A 299 -13.59 7.75 -1.26
CA ALA A 299 -14.53 6.96 -0.45
C ALA A 299 -14.03 6.76 0.98
N LEU A 300 -12.72 6.51 1.20
CA LEU A 300 -12.12 6.46 2.53
C LEU A 300 -12.41 7.74 3.32
N LEU A 301 -12.11 8.89 2.70
CA LEU A 301 -12.33 10.19 3.32
C LEU A 301 -13.83 10.45 3.56
N GLY A 302 -14.68 10.05 2.62
CA GLY A 302 -16.13 10.13 2.80
C GLY A 302 -16.62 9.34 4.01
N VAL A 303 -16.20 8.07 4.17
CA VAL A 303 -16.53 7.25 5.34
C VAL A 303 -15.99 7.90 6.62
N PHE A 304 -14.79 8.46 6.58
CA PHE A 304 -14.21 9.20 7.70
C PHE A 304 -15.09 10.38 8.15
N TYR A 305 -15.56 11.22 7.22
CA TYR A 305 -16.43 12.34 7.58
C TYR A 305 -17.84 11.89 7.98
N VAL A 306 -18.36 10.80 7.42
CA VAL A 306 -19.62 10.17 7.89
C VAL A 306 -19.47 9.69 9.33
N ASN A 307 -18.38 8.99 9.67
CA ASN A 307 -18.10 8.54 11.03
C ASN A 307 -18.02 9.71 12.03
N LEU A 308 -17.47 10.86 11.61
CA LEU A 308 -17.47 12.08 12.42
C LEU A 308 -18.87 12.63 12.66
N ALA A 309 -19.75 12.55 11.66
CA ALA A 309 -21.13 12.98 11.80
C ALA A 309 -21.95 12.04 12.70
N ASP A 310 -21.79 10.73 12.53
CA ASP A 310 -22.49 9.71 13.32
C ASP A 310 -22.13 9.79 14.81
N ARG A 311 -20.93 10.28 15.13
CA ARG A 311 -20.48 10.52 16.50
C ARG A 311 -20.83 11.91 17.05
N GLY A 312 -21.51 12.73 16.27
CA GLY A 312 -21.88 14.10 16.66
C GLY A 312 -20.71 15.09 16.72
N VAL A 313 -19.53 14.73 16.19
CA VAL A 313 -18.35 15.61 16.15
C VAL A 313 -18.52 16.71 15.11
N LEU A 314 -19.14 16.35 13.98
CA LEU A 314 -19.50 17.28 12.91
C LEU A 314 -21.00 17.23 12.61
N PRO A 315 -21.66 18.36 12.30
CA PRO A 315 -22.98 18.33 11.71
C PRO A 315 -22.94 17.61 10.35
N ALA A 316 -23.97 16.82 10.03
CA ALA A 316 -24.04 16.04 8.78
C ALA A 316 -23.83 16.90 7.51
N LYS A 317 -24.33 18.14 7.51
CA LYS A 317 -24.11 19.10 6.41
C LYS A 317 -22.64 19.48 6.22
N ILE A 318 -21.89 19.64 7.32
CA ILE A 318 -20.45 19.95 7.27
C ILE A 318 -19.66 18.72 6.81
N ALA A 319 -19.99 17.54 7.33
CA ALA A 319 -19.38 16.28 6.89
C ALA A 319 -19.58 16.03 5.39
N GLY A 320 -20.81 16.16 4.89
CA GLY A 320 -21.10 16.02 3.45
C GLY A 320 -20.42 17.09 2.59
N GLY A 321 -20.24 18.30 3.11
CA GLY A 321 -19.50 19.38 2.45
C GLY A 321 -17.97 19.20 2.45
N ALA A 322 -17.44 18.25 3.24
CA ALA A 322 -16.02 17.91 3.30
C ALA A 322 -15.63 16.76 2.35
N PHE A 323 -16.60 16.15 1.65
CA PHE A 323 -16.29 15.12 0.66
C PHE A 323 -15.48 15.71 -0.49
N HIS A 324 -14.40 15.02 -0.87
CA HIS A 324 -13.64 15.39 -2.05
C HIS A 324 -14.44 15.03 -3.32
N ARG A 325 -14.46 15.95 -4.28
CA ARG A 325 -15.01 15.75 -5.61
C ARG A 325 -14.02 16.33 -6.61
N PRO A 326 -13.53 15.56 -7.59
CA PRO A 326 -12.61 16.05 -8.61
C PRO A 326 -13.05 17.39 -9.20
N GLY A 327 -12.14 18.35 -9.25
CA GLY A 327 -12.37 19.69 -9.78
C GLY A 327 -13.22 20.62 -8.90
N HIS A 328 -13.51 20.24 -7.65
CA HIS A 328 -14.33 21.06 -6.75
C HIS A 328 -13.64 21.27 -5.40
N GLU A 329 -13.57 22.54 -5.00
CA GLU A 329 -13.15 22.92 -3.66
C GLU A 329 -14.23 22.63 -2.62
N PRO A 330 -13.86 22.42 -1.34
CA PRO A 330 -14.81 22.35 -0.24
C PRO A 330 -15.75 23.55 -0.21
N ALA A 331 -17.00 23.32 0.21
CA ALA A 331 -17.95 24.41 0.39
C ALA A 331 -17.42 25.45 1.40
N ALA A 332 -17.79 26.72 1.18
CA ALA A 332 -17.36 27.81 2.02
C ALA A 332 -17.65 27.54 3.51
N GLY A 333 -16.67 27.80 4.37
CA GLY A 333 -16.78 27.59 5.82
C GLY A 333 -16.59 26.15 6.30
N VAL A 334 -16.57 25.14 5.42
CA VAL A 334 -16.31 23.73 5.80
C VAL A 334 -14.95 23.59 6.49
N ARG A 335 -13.89 24.11 5.87
CA ARG A 335 -12.53 24.07 6.45
C ARG A 335 -12.50 24.63 7.86
N ALA A 336 -13.02 25.84 8.07
CA ALA A 336 -13.05 26.48 9.38
C ALA A 336 -13.89 25.69 10.40
N ALA A 337 -15.02 25.10 9.98
CA ALA A 337 -15.85 24.28 10.84
C ALA A 337 -15.16 22.97 11.25
N VAL A 338 -14.52 22.28 10.30
CA VAL A 338 -13.76 21.05 10.54
C VAL A 338 -12.56 21.32 11.44
N THR A 339 -11.78 22.37 11.17
CA THR A 339 -10.63 22.74 12.02
C THR A 339 -11.03 23.09 13.44
N ARG A 340 -12.15 23.82 13.63
CA ARG A 340 -12.68 24.07 14.98
C ARG A 340 -13.13 22.80 15.69
N ALA A 341 -13.71 21.84 14.97
CA ALA A 341 -14.11 20.57 15.55
C ALA A 341 -12.90 19.72 15.93
N TYR A 342 -11.88 19.66 15.06
CA TYR A 342 -10.61 18.98 15.34
C TYR A 342 -9.92 19.55 16.58
N ALA A 343 -9.86 20.88 16.71
CA ALA A 343 -9.27 21.53 17.89
C ALA A 343 -10.01 21.22 19.21
N ARG A 344 -11.30 20.87 19.14
CA ARG A 344 -12.07 20.44 20.32
C ARG A 344 -11.88 18.97 20.66
N ASP A 345 -11.73 18.11 19.65
CA ASP A 345 -11.64 16.66 19.84
C ASP A 345 -10.81 15.97 18.74
N ALA A 346 -9.48 16.09 18.83
CA ALA A 346 -8.57 15.42 17.92
C ALA A 346 -8.63 13.88 18.04
N GLY A 347 -8.98 13.36 19.22
CA GLY A 347 -9.09 11.92 19.49
C GLY A 347 -10.24 11.28 18.71
N ALA A 348 -11.39 11.94 18.61
CA ALA A 348 -12.50 11.47 17.81
C ALA A 348 -12.19 11.47 16.31
N PHE A 349 -11.40 12.44 15.83
CA PHE A 349 -10.89 12.47 14.45
C PHE A 349 -9.98 11.28 14.15
N LYS A 350 -8.99 11.01 15.01
CA LYS A 350 -8.14 9.82 14.88
C LYS A 350 -8.99 8.56 14.84
N THR A 351 -9.88 8.38 15.82
CA THR A 351 -10.76 7.19 15.89
C THR A 351 -11.65 7.08 14.65
N ALA A 352 -12.11 8.19 14.05
CA ALA A 352 -13.02 8.16 12.88
C ALA A 352 -12.27 7.72 11.63
N LEU A 353 -11.04 8.20 11.47
CA LEU A 353 -10.17 7.85 10.37
C LEU A 353 -9.73 6.39 10.47
N LEU A 354 -9.37 5.92 11.67
CA LEU A 354 -9.01 4.52 11.88
C LEU A 354 -10.19 3.58 11.58
N ASP A 355 -11.42 3.93 11.97
CA ASP A 355 -12.61 3.15 11.61
C ASP A 355 -12.85 3.12 10.10
N ALA A 356 -12.68 4.27 9.42
CA ALA A 356 -12.82 4.35 7.97
C ALA A 356 -11.75 3.51 7.25
N ARG A 357 -10.50 3.54 7.75
CA ARG A 357 -9.38 2.72 7.26
C ARG A 357 -9.74 1.24 7.30
N ASP A 358 -10.14 0.73 8.46
CA ASP A 358 -10.39 -0.71 8.62
C ASP A 358 -11.63 -1.18 7.86
N HIS A 359 -12.66 -0.32 7.81
CA HIS A 359 -13.86 -0.58 7.02
C HIS A 359 -13.53 -0.71 5.53
N LEU A 360 -12.86 0.31 4.95
CA LEU A 360 -12.51 0.27 3.54
C LEU A 360 -11.52 -0.86 3.21
N ALA A 361 -10.52 -1.08 4.06
CA ALA A 361 -9.57 -2.18 3.90
C ALA A 361 -10.28 -3.52 3.83
N ARG A 362 -11.27 -3.75 4.70
CA ARG A 362 -12.08 -4.96 4.68
C ARG A 362 -12.94 -5.07 3.43
N SER A 363 -13.62 -4.01 3.01
CA SER A 363 -14.47 -4.02 1.81
C SER A 363 -13.64 -4.27 0.54
N LEU A 364 -12.48 -3.64 0.41
CA LEU A 364 -11.52 -3.90 -0.67
C LEU A 364 -11.02 -5.35 -0.65
N ALA A 365 -10.62 -5.85 0.52
CA ALA A 365 -10.12 -7.21 0.67
C ALA A 365 -11.16 -8.27 0.26
N ARG A 366 -12.43 -8.08 0.64
CA ARG A 366 -13.54 -8.95 0.21
C ARG A 366 -13.79 -8.85 -1.30
N ALA A 367 -13.80 -7.63 -1.84
CA ALA A 367 -13.99 -7.39 -3.28
C ALA A 367 -12.89 -8.07 -4.10
N TRP A 368 -11.62 -7.90 -3.73
CA TRP A 368 -10.49 -8.50 -4.44
C TRP A 368 -10.46 -10.02 -4.31
N ARG A 369 -10.90 -10.59 -3.18
CA ARG A 369 -11.05 -12.05 -3.07
C ARG A 369 -12.13 -12.63 -3.96
N SER A 370 -13.17 -11.86 -4.28
CA SER A 370 -14.36 -12.35 -5.01
C SER A 370 -14.34 -12.04 -6.50
N VAL A 371 -13.55 -11.04 -6.93
CA VAL A 371 -13.48 -10.63 -8.33
C VAL A 371 -12.69 -11.64 -9.16
N SER A 372 -13.21 -11.99 -10.34
CA SER A 372 -12.48 -12.82 -11.30
C SER A 372 -11.35 -12.01 -11.95
N PRO A 373 -10.13 -12.57 -12.05
CA PRO A 373 -9.04 -11.94 -12.78
C PRO A 373 -9.26 -11.96 -14.30
N VAL A 374 -10.07 -12.89 -14.80
CA VAL A 374 -10.35 -13.04 -16.24
C VAL A 374 -11.23 -11.89 -16.73
N GLY A 375 -10.70 -11.11 -17.67
CA GLY A 375 -11.39 -9.93 -18.20
C GLY A 375 -11.66 -8.87 -17.12
N LEU A 376 -10.74 -8.69 -16.17
CA LEU A 376 -10.88 -7.71 -15.10
C LEU A 376 -10.99 -6.29 -15.67
N THR A 377 -11.96 -5.54 -15.15
CA THR A 377 -12.19 -4.12 -15.45
C THR A 377 -12.52 -3.37 -14.17
N PHE A 378 -12.30 -2.06 -14.14
CA PHE A 378 -12.67 -1.22 -12.99
C PHE A 378 -14.16 -1.34 -12.64
N SER A 379 -15.02 -1.43 -13.66
CA SER A 379 -16.47 -1.61 -13.48
C SER A 379 -16.82 -2.93 -12.79
N ARG A 380 -16.13 -4.02 -13.11
CA ARG A 380 -16.33 -5.33 -12.46
C ARG A 380 -15.82 -5.32 -11.02
N VAL A 381 -14.66 -4.70 -10.78
CA VAL A 381 -14.12 -4.54 -9.41
C VAL A 381 -15.06 -3.68 -8.57
N LEU A 382 -15.59 -2.58 -9.10
CA LEU A 382 -16.55 -1.73 -8.39
C LEU A 382 -17.85 -2.48 -8.09
N ALA A 383 -18.40 -3.24 -9.05
CA ALA A 383 -19.59 -4.06 -8.79
C ALA A 383 -19.37 -5.00 -7.59
N ARG A 384 -18.23 -5.70 -7.56
CA ARG A 384 -17.87 -6.56 -6.43
C ARG A 384 -17.63 -5.81 -5.13
N LEU A 385 -17.05 -4.61 -5.19
CA LEU A 385 -16.89 -3.76 -4.02
C LEU A 385 -18.23 -3.33 -3.43
N LEU A 386 -19.20 -2.98 -4.27
CA LEU A 386 -20.54 -2.61 -3.82
C LEU A 386 -21.30 -3.81 -3.22
N ASP A 387 -21.22 -4.98 -3.85
CA ASP A 387 -21.82 -6.22 -3.33
C ASP A 387 -21.27 -6.59 -1.96
N GLU A 388 -19.94 -6.60 -1.83
CA GLU A 388 -19.27 -6.99 -0.58
C GLU A 388 -19.41 -5.94 0.53
N GLU A 389 -19.50 -4.65 0.17
CA GLU A 389 -19.86 -3.58 1.10
C GLU A 389 -21.26 -3.79 1.67
N ALA A 390 -22.25 -4.08 0.81
CA ALA A 390 -23.62 -4.32 1.25
C ALA A 390 -23.70 -5.52 2.21
N ARG A 391 -22.98 -6.61 1.91
CA ARG A 391 -22.89 -7.78 2.79
C ARG A 391 -22.20 -7.45 4.11
N LEU A 392 -21.06 -6.76 4.07
CA LEU A 392 -20.33 -6.37 5.27
C LEU A 392 -21.17 -5.47 6.18
N ALA A 393 -21.89 -4.51 5.62
CA ALA A 393 -22.76 -3.63 6.37
C ALA A 393 -23.93 -4.41 7.02
N ALA A 394 -24.56 -5.33 6.28
CA ALA A 394 -25.63 -6.18 6.78
C ALA A 394 -25.16 -7.10 7.93
N GLU A 395 -24.00 -7.74 7.79
CA GLU A 395 -23.38 -8.58 8.85
C GLU A 395 -23.14 -7.79 10.15
N ARG A 396 -22.98 -6.48 10.04
CA ARG A 396 -22.69 -5.58 11.17
C ARG A 396 -23.90 -4.79 11.65
N GLY A 397 -25.07 -4.98 11.03
CA GLY A 397 -26.27 -4.21 11.35
C GLY A 397 -26.10 -2.69 11.12
N ARG A 398 -25.32 -2.30 10.11
CA ARG A 398 -25.09 -0.88 9.75
C ARG A 398 -25.62 -0.56 8.35
N PRO A 399 -25.97 0.70 8.07
CA PRO A 399 -26.24 1.13 6.70
C PRO A 399 -25.00 0.97 5.81
N PRO A 400 -25.14 0.48 4.57
CA PRO A 400 -24.01 0.34 3.66
C PRO A 400 -23.53 1.68 3.11
N HIS A 401 -22.23 1.82 2.87
CA HIS A 401 -21.66 2.99 2.20
C HIS A 401 -21.70 2.91 0.66
N THR A 402 -22.55 2.05 0.09
CA THR A 402 -22.63 1.80 -1.37
C THR A 402 -22.94 3.06 -2.18
N ALA A 403 -23.77 3.96 -1.67
CA ALA A 403 -24.07 5.23 -2.33
C ALA A 403 -22.85 6.15 -2.42
N LEU A 404 -22.08 6.23 -1.33
CA LEU A 404 -20.83 6.98 -1.26
C LEU A 404 -19.79 6.40 -2.22
N LEU A 405 -19.56 5.08 -2.17
CA LEU A 405 -18.67 4.38 -3.09
C LEU A 405 -19.06 4.64 -4.55
N ARG A 406 -20.33 4.47 -4.88
CA ARG A 406 -20.83 4.73 -6.24
C ARG A 406 -20.55 6.17 -6.68
N ALA A 407 -20.80 7.14 -5.80
CA ALA A 407 -20.55 8.56 -6.11
C ALA A 407 -19.05 8.85 -6.32
N SER A 408 -18.18 8.37 -5.44
CA SER A 408 -16.72 8.57 -5.54
C SER A 408 -16.15 7.97 -6.84
N PHE A 409 -16.57 6.76 -7.21
CA PHE A 409 -16.13 6.13 -8.45
C PHE A 409 -16.75 6.77 -9.70
N ALA A 410 -18.03 7.15 -9.64
CA ALA A 410 -18.71 7.83 -10.76
C ALA A 410 -18.06 9.19 -11.07
N ALA A 411 -17.61 9.92 -10.04
CA ALA A 411 -16.90 11.19 -10.22
C ALA A 411 -15.58 11.04 -11.02
N ARG A 412 -15.05 9.82 -11.15
CA ARG A 412 -13.84 9.50 -11.93
C ARG A 412 -14.13 8.75 -13.22
N GLY A 413 -15.41 8.66 -13.62
CA GLY A 413 -15.83 7.98 -14.83
C GLY A 413 -15.83 6.44 -14.71
N ILE A 414 -15.94 5.91 -13.49
CA ILE A 414 -16.03 4.47 -13.24
C ILE A 414 -17.46 4.15 -12.76
N ALA A 415 -18.21 3.42 -13.57
CA ALA A 415 -19.52 2.89 -13.21
C ALA A 415 -19.46 1.37 -13.05
N ALA A 416 -20.25 0.82 -12.14
CA ALA A 416 -20.38 -0.64 -11.99
C ALA A 416 -21.06 -1.24 -13.24
N VAL A 417 -20.68 -2.46 -13.62
CA VAL A 417 -21.51 -3.24 -14.55
C VAL A 417 -22.81 -3.64 -13.85
N ALA A 418 -23.90 -3.70 -14.61
CA ALA A 418 -25.20 -4.17 -14.12
C ALA A 418 -25.15 -5.66 -13.76
#